data_AF-A0A6L9L4N4-F1
#
_entry.id   AF-A0A6L9L4N4-F1
#
_cell.length_a   1.000
_cell.length_b   1.000
_cell.length_c   1.000
_cell.angle_alpha   90.00
_cell.angle_beta   90.00
_cell.angle_gamma   90.00
#
_symmetry.space_group_name_H-M   'P 1'
#
loop_
_entity.id
_entity.type
_entity.pdbx_description
1 polymer ?
#
loop_
_entity_poly.entity_id
_entity_poly.type
_entity_poly.pdbx_seq_one_letter_code
_entity_poly.pdbx_strand_id
1 'polypeptide(L)'
;HFGVSPATHEAELSERQRQSLITILCNYCVGETAALDASSGMIGFAPDRLSKIFLSTQVVDEGRHLEVMLHRLGQLGVRDPEAEIPLRANRSLLKFKERLLDFVHASDWEAAVLAQNVILECMEYTVFRYHAAHADPITSEMLNGVVSDERRHMGFGENDLGRRLIAAPHAHERLLKIKRELDPLILDTFSETMGELGLEPASRPDLASEYLGAVARLGFQS
;
A
#
# COMPACT_ATOMS: atom_id res chain seq x y z
N HIS A 1 10.95 6.53 -19.00
CA HIS A 1 11.28 5.15 -18.58
C HIS A 1 10.37 4.82 -17.42
N PHE A 2 9.48 3.83 -17.55
CA PHE A 2 8.52 3.41 -16.52
C PHE A 2 9.19 2.57 -15.41
N GLY A 3 10.34 3.03 -14.91
CA GLY A 3 11.10 2.32 -13.87
C GLY A 3 11.78 1.01 -14.33
N VAL A 4 11.63 0.59 -15.59
CA VAL A 4 12.19 -0.65 -16.13
C VAL A 4 13.29 -0.37 -17.16
N SER A 5 14.42 -1.08 -17.06
CA SER A 5 15.53 -1.00 -17.99
C SER A 5 15.13 -1.56 -19.37
N PRO A 6 15.54 -0.92 -20.50
CA PRO A 6 15.32 -1.48 -21.83
C PRO A 6 15.96 -2.85 -22.07
N ALA A 7 16.93 -3.23 -21.22
CA ALA A 7 17.60 -4.52 -21.29
C ALA A 7 16.82 -5.63 -20.56
N THR A 8 15.78 -5.29 -19.80
CA THR A 8 14.96 -6.26 -19.07
C THR A 8 14.00 -6.92 -20.03
N HIS A 9 14.12 -8.25 -20.17
CA HIS A 9 13.32 -9.04 -21.08
C HIS A 9 12.10 -9.62 -20.37
N GLU A 10 10.95 -9.58 -21.05
CA GLU A 10 9.71 -10.19 -20.58
C GLU A 10 9.87 -11.72 -20.54
N ALA A 11 9.50 -12.32 -19.41
CA ALA A 11 9.37 -13.76 -19.30
C ALA A 11 8.00 -14.20 -19.83
N GLU A 12 7.94 -15.36 -20.50
CA GLU A 12 6.66 -15.95 -20.88
C GLU A 12 5.87 -16.37 -19.63
N LEU A 13 4.67 -15.81 -19.48
CA LEU A 13 3.72 -16.17 -18.44
C LEU A 13 2.66 -17.13 -19.02
N SER A 14 2.35 -18.20 -18.30
CA SER A 14 1.15 -18.98 -18.62
C SER A 14 -0.11 -18.12 -18.45
N GLU A 15 -1.20 -18.47 -19.12
CA GLU A 15 -2.46 -17.72 -19.01
C GLU A 15 -2.93 -17.60 -17.55
N ARG A 16 -2.75 -18.65 -16.75
CA ARG A 16 -3.08 -18.61 -15.32
C ARG A 16 -2.21 -17.59 -14.57
N GLN A 17 -0.90 -17.61 -14.77
CA GLN A 17 0.03 -16.65 -14.13
C GLN A 17 -0.29 -15.21 -14.55
N ARG A 18 -0.58 -15.00 -15.84
CA ARG A 18 -0.98 -13.70 -16.39
C ARG A 18 -2.25 -13.19 -15.73
N GLN A 19 -3.29 -14.03 -15.61
CA GLN A 19 -4.55 -13.63 -14.98
C GLN A 19 -4.40 -13.31 -13.50
N SER A 20 -3.64 -14.11 -12.75
CA SER A 20 -3.36 -13.82 -11.35
C SER A 20 -2.54 -12.55 -11.18
N LEU A 21 -1.54 -12.30 -12.03
CA LEU A 21 -0.78 -11.05 -12.01
C LEU A 21 -1.67 -9.83 -12.30
N ILE A 22 -2.60 -9.93 -13.25
CA ILE A 22 -3.58 -8.86 -13.51
C ILE A 22 -4.42 -8.60 -12.25
N THR A 23 -4.94 -9.64 -11.58
CA THR A 23 -5.69 -9.48 -10.33
C THR A 23 -4.86 -8.80 -9.24
N ILE A 24 -3.61 -9.21 -9.06
CA ILE A 24 -2.71 -8.62 -8.07
C ILE A 24 -2.46 -7.14 -8.36
N LEU A 25 -2.10 -6.80 -9.60
CA LEU A 25 -1.84 -5.41 -9.99
C LEU A 25 -3.10 -4.53 -9.92
N CYS A 26 -4.29 -5.07 -10.17
CA CYS A 26 -5.53 -4.34 -9.94
C CYS A 26 -5.71 -3.98 -8.47
N ASN A 27 -5.40 -4.91 -7.56
CA ASN A 27 -5.45 -4.64 -6.12
C ASN A 27 -4.38 -3.64 -5.68
N TYR A 28 -3.18 -3.68 -6.26
CA TYR A 28 -2.16 -2.68 -5.99
C TYR A 28 -2.63 -1.30 -6.45
N CYS A 29 -3.24 -1.19 -7.63
CA CYS A 29 -3.82 0.08 -8.08
C CYS A 29 -4.89 0.61 -7.11
N VAL A 30 -5.68 -0.24 -6.45
CA VAL A 30 -6.63 0.20 -5.42
C VAL A 30 -5.92 0.80 -4.21
N GLY A 31 -4.86 0.15 -3.72
CA GLY A 31 -4.04 0.63 -2.61
C GLY A 31 -3.37 1.97 -2.93
N GLU A 32 -2.67 2.03 -4.05
CA GLU A 32 -1.98 3.24 -4.54
C GLU A 32 -2.96 4.40 -4.81
N THR A 33 -4.16 4.11 -5.31
CA THR A 33 -5.20 5.16 -5.45
C THR A 33 -5.67 5.63 -4.09
N ALA A 34 -5.82 4.74 -3.10
CA ALA A 34 -6.16 5.14 -1.74
C ALA A 34 -5.06 6.03 -1.14
N ALA A 35 -3.80 5.67 -1.36
CA ALA A 35 -2.64 6.43 -0.89
C ALA A 35 -2.55 7.81 -1.57
N LEU A 36 -2.75 7.87 -2.89
CA LEU A 36 -2.78 9.11 -3.65
C LEU A 36 -3.90 10.04 -3.19
N ASP A 37 -5.13 9.52 -3.05
CA ASP A 37 -6.29 10.30 -2.62
C ASP A 37 -6.10 10.83 -1.19
N ALA A 38 -5.62 9.97 -0.28
CA ALA A 38 -5.43 10.32 1.12
C ALA A 38 -4.31 11.35 1.31
N SER A 39 -3.13 11.11 0.74
CA SER A 39 -1.99 12.04 0.81
C SER A 39 -2.35 13.41 0.21
N SER A 40 -3.08 13.42 -0.92
CA SER A 40 -3.61 14.65 -1.54
C SER A 40 -4.55 15.40 -0.62
N GLY A 41 -5.50 14.72 0.01
CA GLY A 41 -6.44 15.33 0.95
C GLY A 41 -5.78 15.84 2.23
N MET A 42 -4.83 15.08 2.78
CA MET A 42 -4.09 15.41 4.00
C MET A 42 -3.27 16.71 3.89
N ILE A 43 -2.83 17.09 2.69
CA ILE A 43 -2.18 18.39 2.45
C ILE A 43 -3.06 19.57 2.90
N GLY A 44 -4.38 19.44 2.79
CA GLY A 44 -5.34 20.48 3.16
C GLY A 44 -5.32 20.83 4.65
N PHE A 45 -5.08 19.85 5.51
CA PHE A 45 -5.13 19.99 6.98
C PHE A 45 -3.81 19.59 7.67
N ALA A 46 -2.71 19.54 6.93
CA ALA A 46 -1.40 19.25 7.48
C ALA A 46 -1.03 20.23 8.62
N PRO A 47 -0.48 19.71 9.74
CA PRO A 47 -0.27 20.45 10.98
C PRO A 47 0.83 21.51 10.86
N ASP A 48 1.78 21.29 9.95
CA ASP A 48 2.89 22.18 9.70
C ASP A 48 3.38 22.08 8.25
N ARG A 49 4.32 22.97 7.90
CA ARG A 49 4.88 23.06 6.55
C ARG A 49 5.72 21.85 6.17
N LEU A 50 6.39 21.21 7.13
CA LEU A 50 7.24 20.06 6.84
C LEU A 50 6.38 18.85 6.46
N SER A 51 5.30 18.59 7.22
CA SER A 51 4.30 17.58 6.86
C SER A 51 3.68 17.86 5.50
N LYS A 52 3.38 19.13 5.18
CA LYS A 52 2.84 19.53 3.88
C LYS A 52 3.82 19.27 2.72
N ILE A 53 5.11 19.56 2.91
CA ILE A 53 6.15 19.30 1.91
C ILE A 53 6.30 17.79 1.71
N PHE A 54 6.34 17.03 2.80
CA PHE A 54 6.43 15.57 2.75
C PHE A 54 5.25 14.96 1.96
N LEU A 55 4.01 15.31 2.33
CA LEU A 55 2.82 14.79 1.66
C LEU A 55 2.76 15.20 0.18
N SER A 56 3.23 16.41 -0.17
CA SER A 56 3.32 16.82 -1.58
C SER A 56 4.26 15.92 -2.38
N THR A 57 5.37 15.48 -1.78
CA THR A 57 6.27 14.50 -2.41
C THR A 57 5.61 13.14 -2.51
N GLN A 58 4.94 12.69 -1.44
CA GLN A 58 4.21 11.43 -1.42
C GLN A 58 3.17 11.36 -2.55
N VAL A 59 2.37 12.42 -2.77
CA VAL A 59 1.42 12.50 -3.89
C VAL A 59 2.08 12.25 -5.25
N VAL A 60 3.29 12.78 -5.45
CA VAL A 60 4.04 12.56 -6.71
C VAL A 60 4.53 11.11 -6.81
N ASP A 61 4.97 10.54 -5.70
CA ASP A 61 5.41 9.15 -5.63
C ASP A 61 4.24 8.20 -5.93
N GLU A 62 3.08 8.34 -5.28
CA GLU A 62 1.91 7.45 -5.52
C GLU A 62 1.36 7.61 -6.94
N GLY A 63 1.37 8.85 -7.47
CA GLY A 63 1.00 9.09 -8.86
C GLY A 63 1.89 8.33 -9.86
N ARG A 64 3.20 8.24 -9.57
CA ARG A 64 4.15 7.46 -10.37
C ARG A 64 3.96 5.96 -10.16
N HIS A 65 3.66 5.50 -8.95
CA HIS A 65 3.39 4.09 -8.67
C HIS A 65 2.18 3.60 -9.47
N LEU A 66 1.07 4.36 -9.46
CA LEU A 66 -0.09 4.10 -10.32
C LEU A 66 0.29 4.07 -11.80
N GLU A 67 1.04 5.07 -12.28
CA GLU A 67 1.43 5.14 -13.69
C GLU A 67 2.15 3.85 -14.15
N VAL A 68 3.12 3.37 -13.38
CA VAL A 68 3.89 2.17 -13.76
C VAL A 68 3.05 0.90 -13.67
N MET A 69 2.14 0.79 -12.69
CA MET A 69 1.25 -0.36 -12.56
C MET A 69 0.20 -0.42 -13.68
N LEU A 70 -0.41 0.72 -14.03
CA LEU A 70 -1.34 0.83 -15.15
C LEU A 70 -0.64 0.50 -16.48
N HIS A 71 0.62 0.95 -16.64
CA HIS A 71 1.43 0.57 -17.79
C HIS A 71 1.65 -0.94 -17.85
N ARG A 72 1.99 -1.58 -16.73
CA ARG A 72 2.19 -3.04 -16.66
C ARG A 72 0.90 -3.82 -16.95
N LEU A 73 -0.26 -3.36 -16.48
CA LEU A 73 -1.56 -3.93 -16.85
C LEU A 73 -1.78 -3.90 -18.38
N GLY A 74 -1.42 -2.79 -19.02
CA GLY A 74 -1.47 -2.67 -20.49
C GLY A 74 -0.58 -3.69 -21.21
N GLN A 75 0.66 -3.89 -20.73
CA GLN A 75 1.57 -4.92 -21.27
C GLN A 75 1.00 -6.34 -21.13
N LEU A 76 0.25 -6.61 -20.05
CA LEU A 76 -0.42 -7.88 -19.81
C LEU A 76 -1.72 -8.06 -20.62
N GLY A 77 -2.08 -7.08 -21.46
CA GLY A 77 -3.22 -7.14 -22.37
C GLY A 77 -4.52 -6.54 -21.82
N VAL A 78 -4.49 -5.84 -20.69
CA VAL A 78 -5.64 -5.09 -20.17
C VAL A 78 -5.81 -3.80 -20.96
N ARG A 79 -6.88 -3.71 -21.76
CA ARG A 79 -7.12 -2.55 -22.64
C ARG A 79 -7.76 -1.36 -21.93
N ASP A 80 -8.51 -1.63 -20.87
CA ASP A 80 -9.22 -0.63 -20.07
C ASP A 80 -9.02 -0.92 -18.59
N PRO A 81 -7.88 -0.49 -18.00
CA PRO A 81 -7.60 -0.70 -16.58
C PRO A 81 -8.66 -0.12 -15.65
N GLU A 82 -9.24 1.04 -15.99
CA GLU A 82 -10.26 1.70 -15.18
C GLU A 82 -11.53 0.84 -15.03
N ALA A 83 -11.89 0.10 -16.09
CA ALA A 83 -12.98 -0.87 -16.01
C ALA A 83 -12.57 -2.19 -15.34
N GLU A 84 -11.32 -2.64 -15.50
CA GLU A 84 -10.85 -3.93 -15.00
C GLU A 84 -10.59 -3.92 -13.48
N ILE A 85 -9.99 -2.85 -12.94
CA ILE A 85 -9.64 -2.71 -11.52
C ILE A 85 -10.84 -2.98 -10.60
N PRO A 86 -12.00 -2.31 -10.74
CA PRO A 86 -13.13 -2.53 -9.84
C PRO A 86 -13.73 -3.94 -9.94
N LEU A 87 -13.54 -4.66 -11.06
CA LEU A 87 -14.02 -6.04 -11.21
C LEU A 87 -13.20 -7.05 -10.40
N ARG A 88 -11.92 -6.72 -10.12
CA ARG A 88 -10.95 -7.60 -9.45
C ARG A 88 -10.57 -7.12 -8.04
N ALA A 89 -11.07 -5.96 -7.63
CA ALA A 89 -10.74 -5.34 -6.36
C ALA A 89 -11.21 -6.20 -5.17
N ASN A 90 -10.30 -6.40 -4.23
CA ASN A 90 -10.54 -6.99 -2.93
C ASN A 90 -11.50 -6.10 -2.13
N ARG A 91 -12.56 -6.71 -1.57
CA ARG A 91 -13.60 -5.97 -0.85
C ARG A 91 -13.11 -5.37 0.46
N SER A 92 -12.22 -6.07 1.17
CA SER A 92 -11.62 -5.58 2.41
C SER A 92 -10.69 -4.40 2.15
N LEU A 93 -9.94 -4.41 1.05
CA LEU A 93 -9.10 -3.29 0.62
C LEU A 93 -9.94 -2.07 0.21
N LEU A 94 -11.03 -2.27 -0.55
CA LEU A 94 -11.98 -1.19 -0.85
C LEU A 94 -12.56 -0.57 0.41
N LYS A 95 -12.96 -1.42 1.37
CA LYS A 95 -13.49 -0.95 2.66
C LYS A 95 -12.43 -0.24 3.50
N PHE A 96 -11.18 -0.69 3.43
CA PHE A 96 -10.06 0.01 4.07
C PHE A 96 -9.89 1.41 3.46
N LYS A 97 -9.88 1.51 2.12
CA LYS A 97 -9.84 2.79 1.40
C LYS A 97 -10.95 3.73 1.86
N GLU A 98 -12.20 3.26 1.92
CA GLU A 98 -13.34 4.06 2.42
C GLU A 98 -13.06 4.63 3.82
N ARG A 99 -12.61 3.77 4.75
CA ARG A 99 -12.33 4.18 6.14
C ARG A 99 -11.16 5.15 6.25
N LEU A 100 -10.11 4.96 5.46
CA LEU A 100 -9.00 5.90 5.35
C LEU A 100 -9.51 7.28 4.91
N LEU A 101 -10.30 7.34 3.84
CA LEU A 101 -10.82 8.60 3.32
C LEU A 101 -11.83 9.27 4.28
N ASP A 102 -12.58 8.50 5.07
CA ASP A 102 -13.42 9.07 6.14
C ASP A 102 -12.59 9.87 7.16
N PHE A 103 -11.41 9.37 7.57
CA PHE A 103 -10.52 10.11 8.48
C PHE A 103 -9.97 11.38 7.83
N VAL A 104 -9.64 11.32 6.53
CA VAL A 104 -9.18 12.47 5.75
C VAL A 104 -10.27 13.53 5.62
N HIS A 105 -11.50 13.12 5.29
CA HIS A 105 -12.66 14.03 5.22
C HIS A 105 -12.98 14.67 6.58
N ALA A 106 -12.81 13.92 7.68
CA ALA A 106 -12.95 14.44 9.03
C ALA A 106 -11.80 15.35 9.47
N SER A 107 -10.74 15.49 8.66
CA SER A 107 -9.49 16.18 9.03
C SER A 107 -8.86 15.64 10.32
N ASP A 108 -9.07 14.35 10.64
CA ASP A 108 -8.43 13.69 11.79
C ASP A 108 -7.01 13.28 11.40
N TRP A 109 -6.06 14.20 11.63
CA TRP A 109 -4.66 14.00 11.29
C TRP A 109 -4.06 12.72 11.87
N GLU A 110 -4.32 12.41 13.14
CA GLU A 110 -3.70 11.25 13.78
C GLU A 110 -4.27 9.94 13.22
N ALA A 111 -5.59 9.87 13.01
CA ALA A 111 -6.22 8.71 12.41
C ALA A 111 -5.82 8.53 10.93
N ALA A 112 -5.70 9.64 10.18
CA ALA A 112 -5.28 9.62 8.79
C ALA A 112 -3.82 9.15 8.66
N VAL A 113 -2.88 9.68 9.46
CA VAL A 113 -1.48 9.20 9.46
C VAL A 113 -1.39 7.74 9.90
N LEU A 114 -2.25 7.28 10.83
CA LEU A 114 -2.26 5.88 11.26
C LEU A 114 -2.71 4.97 10.12
N ALA A 115 -3.81 5.32 9.45
CA ALA A 115 -4.34 4.52 8.36
C ALA A 115 -3.43 4.57 7.12
N GLN A 116 -3.03 5.77 6.68
CA GLN A 116 -2.13 5.99 5.55
C GLN A 116 -0.73 5.47 5.88
N ASN A 117 0.04 6.24 6.64
CA ASN A 117 1.49 6.09 6.72
C ASN A 117 1.97 4.93 7.60
N VAL A 118 1.12 4.39 8.47
CA VAL A 118 1.50 3.27 9.36
C VAL A 118 0.89 1.96 8.90
N ILE A 119 -0.39 1.94 8.52
CA ILE A 119 -1.06 0.68 8.16
C ILE A 119 -0.91 0.39 6.66
N LEU A 120 -1.35 1.30 5.78
CA LEU A 120 -1.36 1.07 4.33
C LEU A 120 0.08 0.93 3.79
N GLU A 121 0.95 1.90 4.06
CA GLU A 121 2.36 1.86 3.59
C GLU A 121 3.10 0.61 4.08
N CYS A 122 2.82 0.18 5.32
CA CYS A 122 3.45 -1.01 5.87
C CYS A 122 2.95 -2.28 5.20
N MET A 123 1.66 -2.34 4.85
CA MET A 123 1.09 -3.43 4.06
C MET A 123 1.74 -3.46 2.67
N GLU A 124 1.73 -2.33 1.97
CA GLU A 124 2.26 -2.18 0.61
C GLU A 124 3.74 -2.49 0.55
N TYR A 125 4.55 -1.89 1.42
CA TYR A 125 5.99 -2.22 1.53
C TYR A 125 6.23 -3.71 1.73
N THR A 126 5.43 -4.37 2.59
CA THR A 126 5.59 -5.81 2.88
C THR A 126 5.25 -6.66 1.66
N VAL A 127 4.12 -6.37 1.01
CA VAL A 127 3.63 -7.12 -0.16
C VAL A 127 4.45 -6.84 -1.41
N PHE A 128 4.81 -5.60 -1.69
CA PHE A 128 5.61 -5.23 -2.84
C PHE A 128 7.03 -5.79 -2.73
N ARG A 129 7.66 -5.72 -1.55
CA ARG A 129 8.98 -6.34 -1.34
C ARG A 129 8.92 -7.84 -1.58
N TYR A 130 7.90 -8.51 -1.03
CA TYR A 130 7.74 -9.95 -1.23
C TYR A 130 7.50 -10.29 -2.70
N HIS A 131 6.59 -9.58 -3.36
CA HIS A 131 6.26 -9.83 -4.77
C HIS A 131 7.45 -9.52 -5.68
N ALA A 132 8.17 -8.42 -5.48
CA ALA A 132 9.38 -8.08 -6.24
C ALA A 132 10.44 -9.19 -6.22
N ALA A 133 10.58 -9.91 -5.10
CA ALA A 133 11.53 -11.00 -4.97
C ALA A 133 11.14 -12.28 -5.74
N HIS A 134 9.88 -12.42 -6.16
CA HIS A 134 9.35 -13.64 -6.78
C HIS A 134 8.66 -13.41 -8.13
N ALA A 135 8.52 -12.16 -8.58
CA ALA A 135 7.83 -11.79 -9.81
C ALA A 135 8.67 -12.05 -11.07
N ASP A 136 8.02 -11.93 -12.23
CA ASP A 136 8.74 -11.85 -13.51
C ASP A 136 9.68 -10.64 -13.56
N PRO A 137 10.72 -10.64 -14.42
CA PRO A 137 11.76 -9.60 -14.41
C PRO A 137 11.25 -8.17 -14.53
N ILE A 138 10.22 -7.92 -15.35
CA ILE A 138 9.67 -6.58 -15.57
C ILE A 138 8.93 -6.13 -14.30
N THR A 139 8.04 -6.97 -13.79
CA THR A 139 7.28 -6.67 -12.58
C THR A 139 8.21 -6.51 -11.36
N SER A 140 9.25 -7.33 -11.26
CA SER A 140 10.27 -7.25 -10.21
C SER A 140 11.01 -5.91 -10.23
N GLU A 141 11.53 -5.49 -11.39
CA GLU A 141 12.26 -4.22 -11.51
C GLU A 141 11.35 -3.01 -11.21
N MET A 142 10.11 -3.04 -11.74
CA MET A 142 9.10 -2.03 -11.45
C MET A 142 8.84 -1.89 -9.95
N LEU A 143 8.54 -3.00 -9.25
CA LEU A 143 8.23 -2.98 -7.82
C LEU A 143 9.43 -2.61 -6.95
N ASN A 144 10.67 -2.94 -7.36
CA ASN A 144 11.86 -2.51 -6.63
C ASN A 144 12.00 -0.98 -6.59
N GLY A 145 11.55 -0.29 -7.64
CA GLY A 145 11.45 1.18 -7.65
C GLY A 145 10.49 1.68 -6.58
N VAL A 146 9.26 1.16 -6.59
CA VAL A 146 8.17 1.49 -5.65
C VAL A 146 8.57 1.25 -4.18
N VAL A 147 9.15 0.08 -3.88
CA VAL A 147 9.57 -0.31 -2.52
C VAL A 147 10.55 0.69 -1.87
N SER A 148 11.36 1.39 -2.67
CA SER A 148 12.27 2.41 -2.16
C SER A 148 11.55 3.62 -1.57
N ASP A 149 10.38 3.93 -2.14
CA ASP A 149 9.57 5.09 -1.80
C ASP A 149 8.72 4.79 -0.55
N GLU A 150 8.09 3.62 -0.47
CA GLU A 150 7.27 3.23 0.71
C GLU A 150 8.06 3.19 2.01
N ARG A 151 9.35 2.88 1.92
CA ARG A 151 10.21 2.93 3.11
C ARG A 151 10.29 4.34 3.69
N ARG A 152 10.29 5.38 2.85
CA ARG A 152 10.28 6.78 3.29
C ARG A 152 8.90 7.16 3.83
N HIS A 153 7.83 6.66 3.20
CA HIS A 153 6.45 6.91 3.64
C HIS A 153 6.15 6.37 5.03
N MET A 154 6.56 5.13 5.31
CA MET A 154 6.48 4.56 6.66
C MET A 154 7.27 5.37 7.68
N GLY A 155 8.48 5.81 7.32
CA GLY A 155 9.35 6.57 8.22
C GLY A 155 8.73 7.91 8.66
N PHE A 156 7.93 8.54 7.79
CA PHE A 156 7.15 9.72 8.16
C PHE A 156 6.07 9.40 9.20
N GLY A 157 5.29 8.33 8.98
CA GLY A 157 4.26 7.87 9.92
C GLY A 157 4.82 7.58 11.31
N GLU A 158 5.95 6.85 11.36
CA GLU A 158 6.68 6.56 12.61
C GLU A 158 7.06 7.82 13.37
N ASN A 159 7.67 8.77 12.65
CA ASN A 159 8.22 9.97 13.26
C ASN A 159 7.12 10.93 13.73
N ASP A 160 6.06 11.11 12.94
CA ASP A 160 4.97 12.02 13.27
C ASP A 160 4.10 11.44 14.40
N LEU A 161 3.57 10.23 14.26
CA LEU A 161 2.72 9.62 15.29
C LEU A 161 3.48 9.28 16.56
N GLY A 162 4.71 8.78 16.45
CA GLY A 162 5.54 8.47 17.61
C GLY A 162 5.73 9.71 18.51
N ARG A 163 6.04 10.87 17.92
CA ARG A 163 6.16 12.13 18.67
C ARG A 163 4.85 12.58 19.30
N ARG A 164 3.72 12.42 18.59
CA ARG A 164 2.39 12.81 19.09
C ARG A 164 1.91 11.94 20.23
N LEU A 165 2.12 10.63 20.14
CA LEU A 165 1.75 9.68 21.19
C LEU A 165 2.52 9.93 22.50
N ILE A 166 3.79 10.36 22.42
CA ILE A 166 4.55 10.80 23.59
C ILE A 166 3.93 12.06 24.21
N ALA A 167 3.46 13.01 23.39
CA ALA A 167 2.89 14.27 23.86
C ALA A 167 1.44 14.13 24.37
N ALA A 168 0.66 13.18 23.84
CA ALA A 168 -0.75 12.99 24.15
C ALA A 168 -1.10 11.50 24.36
N PRO A 169 -0.75 10.91 25.52
CA PRO A 169 -0.96 9.48 25.77
C PRO A 169 -2.41 9.01 25.69
N HIS A 170 -3.38 9.90 25.94
CA HIS A 170 -4.81 9.59 25.83
C HIS A 170 -5.26 9.35 24.38
N ALA A 171 -4.52 9.85 23.37
CA ALA A 171 -4.77 9.52 21.97
C ALA A 171 -4.46 8.05 21.65
N HIS A 172 -3.62 7.39 22.47
CA HIS A 172 -3.19 6.02 22.26
C HIS A 172 -4.36 5.03 22.24
N GLU A 173 -5.29 5.13 23.19
CA GLU A 173 -6.44 4.20 23.26
C GLU A 173 -7.36 4.35 22.04
N ARG A 174 -7.59 5.60 21.59
CA ARG A 174 -8.38 5.90 20.38
C ARG A 174 -7.73 5.28 19.14
N LEU A 175 -6.44 5.52 18.94
CA LEU A 175 -5.69 5.02 17.79
C LEU A 175 -5.57 3.49 17.80
N LEU A 176 -5.37 2.86 18.97
CA LEU A 176 -5.41 1.40 19.11
C LEU A 176 -6.77 0.80 18.78
N LYS A 177 -7.87 1.51 19.07
CA LYS A 177 -9.21 1.06 18.66
C LYS A 177 -9.35 1.11 17.14
N ILE A 178 -8.94 2.22 16.52
CA ILE A 178 -8.95 2.36 15.05
C ILE A 178 -8.10 1.27 14.40
N LYS A 179 -6.88 1.04 14.90
CA LYS A 179 -6.01 -0.03 14.42
C LYS A 179 -6.70 -1.40 14.48
N ARG A 180 -7.32 -1.75 15.62
CA ARG A 180 -8.08 -3.01 15.77
C ARG A 180 -9.27 -3.14 14.81
N GLU A 181 -9.86 -2.02 14.39
CA GLU A 181 -10.92 -2.02 13.37
C GLU A 181 -10.37 -2.23 11.96
N LEU A 182 -9.16 -1.72 11.67
CA LEU A 182 -8.56 -1.75 10.33
C LEU A 182 -7.73 -3.03 10.06
N ASP A 183 -7.04 -3.57 11.06
CA ASP A 183 -6.16 -4.74 10.90
C ASP A 183 -6.83 -5.93 10.19
N PRO A 184 -8.07 -6.34 10.52
CA PRO A 184 -8.71 -7.47 9.84
C PRO A 184 -8.85 -7.26 8.33
N LEU A 185 -9.10 -6.01 7.89
CA LEU A 185 -9.25 -5.70 6.47
C LEU A 185 -7.92 -5.91 5.70
N ILE A 186 -6.81 -5.58 6.34
CA ILE A 186 -5.46 -5.76 5.79
C ILE A 186 -5.07 -7.23 5.77
N LEU A 187 -5.35 -7.95 6.86
CA LEU A 187 -5.05 -9.38 6.96
C LEU A 187 -5.82 -10.22 5.93
N ASP A 188 -7.09 -9.88 5.68
CA ASP A 188 -7.88 -10.48 4.60
C ASP A 188 -7.27 -10.21 3.22
N THR A 189 -6.79 -8.98 2.99
CA THR A 189 -6.13 -8.57 1.74
C THR A 189 -4.85 -9.37 1.49
N PHE A 190 -4.03 -9.63 2.52
CA PHE A 190 -2.86 -10.51 2.39
C PHE A 190 -3.26 -11.94 2.01
N SER A 191 -4.27 -12.50 2.66
CA SER A 191 -4.71 -13.88 2.43
C SER A 191 -5.12 -14.11 0.97
N GLU A 192 -5.89 -13.17 0.39
CA GLU A 192 -6.30 -13.21 -1.00
C GLU A 192 -5.12 -13.00 -1.96
N THR A 193 -4.25 -12.02 -1.70
CA THR A 193 -3.05 -11.76 -2.52
C THR A 193 -2.13 -12.98 -2.56
N MET A 194 -1.92 -13.67 -1.44
CA MET A 194 -1.13 -14.90 -1.40
C MET A 194 -1.79 -16.06 -2.14
N GLY A 195 -3.13 -16.10 -2.16
CA GLY A 195 -3.89 -17.03 -2.99
C GLY A 195 -3.65 -16.81 -4.48
N GLU A 196 -3.65 -15.55 -4.92
CA GLU A 196 -3.38 -15.19 -6.30
C GLU A 196 -1.94 -15.44 -6.74
N LEU A 197 -0.96 -15.27 -5.85
CA LEU A 197 0.43 -15.66 -6.12
C LEU A 197 0.62 -17.18 -6.28
N GLY A 198 -0.44 -17.99 -6.09
CA GLY A 198 -0.40 -19.43 -6.29
C GLY A 198 0.41 -20.17 -5.23
N LEU A 199 0.63 -19.54 -4.07
CA LEU A 199 1.40 -20.13 -2.98
C LEU A 199 0.55 -21.12 -2.19
N GLU A 200 1.07 -22.34 -2.06
CA GLU A 200 0.50 -23.36 -1.19
C GLU A 200 0.46 -22.86 0.26
N PRO A 201 -0.62 -23.10 1.03
CA PRO A 201 -0.76 -22.57 2.39
C PRO A 201 0.44 -22.83 3.31
N ALA A 202 1.09 -23.99 3.16
CA ALA A 202 2.26 -24.37 3.96
C ALA A 202 3.56 -23.65 3.56
N SER A 203 3.62 -23.05 2.36
CA SER A 203 4.78 -22.30 1.85
C SER A 203 4.54 -20.79 1.83
N ARG A 204 3.38 -20.32 2.31
CA ARG A 204 3.08 -18.89 2.34
C ARG A 204 4.01 -18.20 3.34
N PRO A 205 4.65 -17.08 2.96
CA PRO A 205 5.33 -16.22 3.92
C PRO A 205 4.33 -15.73 4.98
N ASP A 206 4.80 -15.55 6.20
CA ASP A 206 3.98 -14.96 7.26
C ASP A 206 3.98 -13.43 7.16
N LEU A 207 3.47 -12.90 6.04
CA LEU A 207 3.39 -11.45 5.81
C LEU A 207 2.51 -10.76 6.85
N ALA A 208 1.52 -11.47 7.39
CA ALA A 208 0.70 -10.99 8.49
C ALA A 208 1.56 -10.69 9.73
N SER A 209 2.42 -11.63 10.14
CA SER A 209 3.35 -11.41 11.25
C SER A 209 4.43 -10.37 10.93
N GLU A 210 4.93 -10.33 9.70
CA GLU A 210 5.88 -9.29 9.28
C GLU A 210 5.26 -7.89 9.37
N TYR A 211 4.03 -7.73 8.88
CA TYR A 211 3.24 -6.50 8.97
C TYR A 211 2.97 -6.13 10.43
N LEU A 212 2.42 -7.06 11.23
CA LEU A 212 2.10 -6.80 12.64
C LEU A 212 3.36 -6.44 13.43
N GLY A 213 4.47 -7.14 13.19
CA GLY A 213 5.76 -6.86 13.80
C GLY A 213 6.33 -5.52 13.35
N ALA A 214 6.15 -5.13 12.08
CA ALA A 214 6.55 -3.82 11.59
C ALA A 214 5.73 -2.71 12.25
N VAL A 215 4.40 -2.78 12.23
CA VAL A 215 3.53 -1.80 12.89
C VAL A 215 3.80 -1.71 14.40
N ALA A 216 4.05 -2.84 15.07
CA ALA A 216 4.38 -2.86 16.49
C ALA A 216 5.69 -2.13 16.81
N ARG A 217 6.70 -2.22 15.93
CA ARG A 217 7.96 -1.48 16.07
C ARG A 217 7.78 0.04 15.93
N LEU A 218 6.73 0.49 15.25
CA LEU A 218 6.39 1.91 15.09
C LEU A 218 5.71 2.52 16.33
N GLY A 219 5.73 1.83 17.47
CA GLY A 219 5.19 2.32 18.74
C GLY A 219 3.75 1.88 19.05
N PHE A 220 3.12 1.09 18.18
CA PHE A 220 1.79 0.52 18.39
C PHE A 220 1.91 -0.92 18.92
N GLN A 221 2.41 -1.08 20.14
CA GLN A 221 2.37 -2.37 20.83
C GLN A 221 0.93 -2.68 21.23
N SER A 222 0.48 -3.91 20.92
CA SER A 222 -0.82 -4.47 21.33
C SER A 222 -0.90 -4.69 22.84
#